data_AF-A0AAV0CHH8-F1
#
_entry.id   AF-A0AAV0CHH8-F1
#
_cell.length_a   1.000
_cell.length_b   1.000
_cell.length_c   1.000
_cell.angle_alpha   90.00
_cell.angle_beta   90.00
_cell.angle_gamma   90.00
#
_symmetry.space_group_name_H-M   'P 1'
#
loop_
_entity.id
_entity.type
_entity.pdbx_description
1 polymer ?
#
loop_
_entity_poly.entity_id
_entity_poly.type
_entity_poly.pdbx_seq_one_letter_code
_entity_poly.pdbx_strand_id
1 'polypeptide(L)'
;MARINSWKWVPEGCDLPRIDPAGFLSRMRNRNIGFVGDSLNENFLVSFLCILRVGDEGARKWKRKGAWRGAYFPKFNVTIGYHRAVLLAKYGWKVKGVASFTEDGRKKGAHRVDVDIPADDWAHISGFYDVLVFNTGHWWGYDKFPKEAPLAFYKAGQPIHPPLELFDGFKVVLENMVAYIEQHFPKQLKFWRLQSPRHFHGGDWNQNGSCMFSEPLDQSQK
;
A
#
# COMPACT_ATOMS: atom_id res chain seq x y z
N MET A 1 21.95 5.07 -16.25
CA MET A 1 20.48 4.93 -16.14
C MET A 1 19.85 4.07 -17.23
N ALA A 2 20.36 4.03 -18.47
CA ALA A 2 19.73 3.29 -19.58
C ALA A 2 19.56 1.77 -19.35
N ARG A 3 20.46 1.12 -18.59
CA ARG A 3 20.48 -0.35 -18.41
C ARG A 3 19.43 -0.89 -17.42
N ILE A 4 19.07 -0.14 -16.38
CA ILE A 4 18.02 -0.58 -15.43
C ILE A 4 16.66 -0.65 -16.13
N ASN A 5 16.38 0.29 -17.03
CA ASN A 5 15.10 0.38 -17.73
C ASN A 5 14.96 -0.63 -18.91
N SER A 6 16.02 -1.39 -19.24
CA SER A 6 15.98 -2.42 -20.28
C SER A 6 15.57 -3.81 -19.78
N TRP A 7 15.51 -4.00 -18.46
CA TRP A 7 15.13 -5.30 -17.90
C TRP A 7 13.63 -5.57 -18.04
N LYS A 8 13.31 -6.84 -18.29
CA LYS A 8 11.95 -7.37 -18.35
C LYS A 8 11.90 -8.65 -17.54
N TRP A 9 10.87 -8.78 -16.70
CA TRP A 9 10.55 -10.07 -16.08
C TRP A 9 9.93 -11.01 -17.12
N VAL A 10 10.48 -12.22 -17.24
CA VAL A 10 9.97 -13.28 -18.12
C VAL A 10 9.59 -14.47 -17.24
N PRO A 11 8.30 -14.86 -17.20
CA PRO A 11 7.88 -16.06 -16.49
C PRO A 11 8.51 -17.31 -17.09
N GLU A 12 8.67 -18.35 -16.27
CA GLU A 12 9.07 -19.66 -16.77
C GLU A 12 7.94 -20.26 -17.62
N GLY A 13 8.28 -20.77 -18.81
CA GLY A 13 7.35 -21.48 -19.68
C GLY A 13 6.39 -20.62 -20.50
N CYS A 14 6.45 -19.28 -20.42
CA CYS A 14 5.67 -18.42 -21.33
C CYS A 14 6.29 -17.05 -21.57
N ASP A 15 5.93 -16.46 -22.71
CA ASP A 15 6.25 -15.08 -23.02
C ASP A 15 5.18 -14.13 -22.47
N LEU A 16 5.61 -13.13 -21.70
CA LEU A 16 4.76 -12.03 -21.27
C LEU A 16 4.86 -10.87 -22.27
N PRO A 17 3.83 -10.53 -23.06
CA PRO A 17 3.91 -9.42 -24.00
C PRO A 17 4.09 -8.08 -23.27
N ARG A 18 4.62 -7.08 -23.97
CA ARG A 18 4.59 -5.70 -23.45
C ARG A 18 3.14 -5.27 -23.28
N ILE A 19 2.89 -4.47 -22.26
CA ILE A 19 1.56 -3.90 -22.03
C ILE A 19 1.15 -3.06 -23.24
N ASP A 20 -0.05 -3.33 -23.77
CA ASP A 20 -0.74 -2.46 -24.72
C ASP A 20 -1.64 -1.51 -23.90
N PRO A 21 -1.28 -0.22 -23.76
CA PRO A 21 -2.02 0.72 -22.92
C PRO A 21 -3.45 0.97 -23.43
N ALA A 22 -3.62 1.08 -24.75
CA ALA A 22 -4.91 1.32 -25.37
C ALA A 22 -5.79 0.07 -25.30
N GLY A 23 -5.22 -1.11 -25.56
CA GLY A 23 -5.90 -2.39 -25.39
C GLY A 23 -6.34 -2.63 -23.95
N PHE A 24 -5.49 -2.32 -22.97
CA PHE A 24 -5.84 -2.39 -21.55
C PHE A 24 -7.01 -1.45 -21.22
N LEU A 25 -6.91 -0.17 -21.58
CA LEU A 25 -7.98 0.81 -21.32
C LEU A 25 -9.28 0.43 -22.04
N SER A 26 -9.21 -0.15 -23.23
CA SER A 26 -10.37 -0.66 -23.97
C SER A 26 -11.07 -1.80 -23.23
N ARG A 27 -10.32 -2.75 -22.69
CA ARG A 27 -10.86 -3.85 -21.86
C ARG A 27 -11.46 -3.35 -20.55
N MET A 28 -10.92 -2.25 -20.02
CA MET A 28 -11.39 -1.61 -18.79
C MET A 28 -12.47 -0.54 -19.03
N ARG A 29 -12.96 -0.38 -20.26
CA ARG A 29 -13.93 0.67 -20.60
C ARG A 29 -15.12 0.70 -19.63
N ASN A 30 -15.48 1.90 -19.17
CA ASN A 30 -16.52 2.16 -18.17
C ASN A 30 -16.29 1.52 -16.79
N ARG A 31 -15.05 1.11 -16.47
CA ARG A 31 -14.70 0.54 -15.17
C ARG A 31 -13.73 1.44 -14.42
N ASN A 32 -13.71 1.32 -13.10
CA ASN A 32 -12.79 2.03 -12.24
C ASN A 32 -11.89 1.07 -11.45
N ILE A 33 -10.64 1.50 -11.23
CA ILE A 33 -9.61 0.73 -10.52
C ILE A 33 -9.17 1.49 -9.27
N GLY A 34 -9.21 0.84 -8.12
CA GLY A 34 -8.79 1.41 -6.84
C GLY A 34 -7.53 0.73 -6.31
N PHE A 35 -6.52 1.52 -5.98
CA PHE A 35 -5.36 1.07 -5.21
C PHE A 35 -5.56 1.47 -3.75
N VAL A 36 -5.33 0.55 -2.82
CA VAL A 36 -5.44 0.78 -1.38
C VAL A 36 -4.17 0.27 -0.72
N GLY A 37 -3.56 1.07 0.14
CA GLY A 37 -2.40 0.61 0.91
C GLY A 37 -1.31 1.65 1.13
N ASP A 38 -0.06 1.19 1.17
CA ASP A 38 1.10 2.02 1.49
C ASP A 38 1.76 2.67 0.26
N SER A 39 2.91 3.31 0.48
CA SER A 39 3.65 4.07 -0.55
C SER A 39 4.11 3.21 -1.73
N LEU A 40 4.26 1.89 -1.56
CA LEU A 40 4.60 1.03 -2.68
C LEU A 40 3.45 0.98 -3.69
N ASN A 41 2.20 0.92 -3.24
CA ASN A 41 1.05 1.00 -4.15
C ASN A 41 0.92 2.38 -4.80
N GLU A 42 1.33 3.47 -4.11
CA GLU A 42 1.43 4.78 -4.77
C GLU A 42 2.47 4.76 -5.90
N ASN A 43 3.65 4.16 -5.68
CA ASN A 43 4.66 4.02 -6.73
C ASN A 43 4.16 3.20 -7.92
N PHE A 44 3.46 2.10 -7.65
CA PHE A 44 2.86 1.29 -8.71
C PHE A 44 1.80 2.08 -9.47
N LEU A 45 0.89 2.78 -8.78
CA LEU A 45 -0.10 3.66 -9.40
C LEU A 45 0.58 4.66 -10.34
N VAL A 46 1.60 5.38 -9.88
CA VAL A 46 2.26 6.42 -10.70
C VAL A 46 2.86 5.80 -11.97
N SER A 47 3.61 4.70 -11.85
CA SER A 47 4.15 3.98 -13.01
C SER A 47 3.05 3.53 -13.97
N PHE A 48 1.97 2.97 -13.43
CA PHE A 48 0.83 2.49 -14.19
C PHE A 48 0.11 3.62 -14.94
N LEU A 49 -0.12 4.76 -14.30
CA LEU A 49 -0.71 5.93 -14.93
C LEU A 49 0.16 6.49 -16.06
N CYS A 50 1.49 6.51 -15.89
CA CYS A 50 2.43 6.93 -16.94
C CYS A 50 2.35 6.04 -18.19
N ILE A 51 2.26 4.72 -18.00
CA ILE A 51 2.08 3.77 -19.09
C ILE A 51 0.74 4.01 -19.81
N LEU A 52 -0.34 4.14 -19.05
CA LEU A 52 -1.70 4.28 -19.60
C LEU A 52 -1.94 5.62 -20.29
N ARG A 53 -1.21 6.68 -19.91
CA ARG A 53 -1.31 8.02 -20.51
C ARG A 53 -1.02 8.03 -22.03
N VAL A 54 -0.29 7.04 -22.54
CA VAL A 54 -0.04 6.86 -23.97
C VAL A 54 -1.29 6.39 -24.72
N GLY A 55 -2.18 5.64 -24.06
CA GLY A 55 -3.42 5.14 -24.67
C GLY A 55 -4.54 6.18 -24.78
N ASP A 56 -4.47 7.25 -23.97
CA ASP A 56 -5.44 8.35 -23.96
C ASP A 56 -4.76 9.69 -23.67
N GLU A 57 -4.61 10.51 -24.70
CA GLU A 57 -4.00 11.83 -24.56
C GLU A 57 -4.85 12.84 -23.79
N GLY A 58 -6.15 12.58 -23.65
CA GLY A 58 -7.07 13.40 -22.86
C GLY A 58 -7.03 13.09 -21.36
N ALA A 59 -6.18 12.15 -20.91
CA ALA A 59 -6.15 11.76 -19.51
C ALA A 59 -5.80 12.94 -18.59
N ARG A 60 -6.59 13.08 -17.53
CA ARG A 60 -6.54 14.22 -16.60
C ARG A 60 -6.47 13.75 -15.16
N LYS A 61 -5.91 14.59 -14.29
CA LYS A 61 -5.85 14.32 -12.84
C LYS A 61 -7.26 14.10 -12.30
N TRP A 62 -7.42 13.08 -11.48
CA TRP A 62 -8.66 12.80 -10.75
C TRP A 62 -8.41 12.89 -9.24
N LYS A 63 -9.37 13.46 -8.52
CA LYS A 63 -9.34 13.56 -7.05
C LYS A 63 -10.77 13.54 -6.50
N ARG A 64 -10.98 12.77 -5.44
CA ARG A 64 -12.21 12.72 -4.64
C ARG A 64 -11.83 12.72 -3.15
N LYS A 65 -12.75 13.06 -2.25
CA LYS A 65 -12.56 12.87 -0.80
C LYS A 65 -12.14 11.42 -0.49
N GLY A 66 -11.09 11.25 0.31
CA GLY A 66 -10.47 9.94 0.63
C GLY A 66 -9.47 9.44 -0.42
N ALA A 67 -9.49 9.95 -1.66
CA ALA A 67 -8.51 9.61 -2.67
C ALA A 67 -7.31 10.57 -2.62
N TRP A 68 -6.11 10.02 -2.49
CA TRP A 68 -4.87 10.77 -2.43
C TRP A 68 -4.40 11.24 -3.82
N ARG A 69 -4.53 10.36 -4.81
CA ARG A 69 -4.06 10.55 -6.19
C ARG A 69 -4.91 9.72 -7.16
N GLY A 70 -5.00 10.16 -8.41
CA GLY A 70 -5.60 9.36 -9.48
C GLY A 70 -5.62 10.07 -10.82
N ALA A 71 -6.11 9.37 -11.84
CA ALA A 71 -6.36 9.92 -13.16
C ALA A 71 -7.69 9.39 -13.73
N TYR A 72 -8.28 10.19 -14.61
CA TYR A 72 -9.43 9.84 -15.43
C TYR A 72 -9.05 9.85 -16.90
N PHE A 73 -9.40 8.78 -17.61
CA PHE A 73 -9.12 8.54 -19.02
C PHE A 73 -10.43 8.69 -19.82
N PRO A 74 -10.75 9.89 -20.35
CA PRO A 74 -12.05 10.20 -20.92
C PRO A 74 -12.43 9.37 -22.16
N LYS A 75 -11.46 8.99 -23.01
CA LYS A 75 -11.73 8.19 -24.22
C LYS A 75 -12.32 6.82 -23.91
N PHE A 76 -12.00 6.30 -22.72
CA PHE A 76 -12.42 4.98 -22.25
C PHE A 76 -13.38 5.04 -21.08
N ASN A 77 -13.61 6.23 -20.53
CA ASN A 77 -14.37 6.45 -19.30
C ASN A 77 -13.86 5.56 -18.15
N VAL A 78 -12.55 5.62 -17.90
CA VAL A 78 -11.88 4.83 -16.85
C VAL A 78 -11.32 5.76 -15.79
N THR A 79 -11.61 5.49 -14.52
CA THR A 79 -10.96 6.17 -13.39
C THR A 79 -10.02 5.23 -12.67
N ILE A 80 -8.83 5.71 -12.33
CA ILE A 80 -7.88 4.97 -11.50
C ILE A 80 -7.50 5.85 -10.31
N GLY A 81 -7.74 5.36 -9.10
CA GLY A 81 -7.55 6.11 -7.85
C GLY A 81 -6.67 5.36 -6.84
N TYR A 82 -6.02 6.10 -5.95
CA TYR A 82 -5.25 5.58 -4.83
C TYR A 82 -5.75 6.15 -3.50
N HIS A 83 -5.98 5.26 -2.55
CA HIS A 83 -6.38 5.52 -1.17
C HIS A 83 -5.25 5.09 -0.24
N ARG A 84 -4.66 6.07 0.46
CA ARG A 84 -3.53 5.82 1.35
C ARG A 84 -4.02 5.22 2.66
N ALA A 85 -3.67 3.97 2.92
CA ALA A 85 -4.07 3.23 4.10
C ALA A 85 -2.92 2.29 4.52
N VAL A 86 -1.88 2.86 5.14
CA VAL A 86 -0.59 2.17 5.33
C VAL A 86 -0.68 0.88 6.15
N LEU A 87 -1.57 0.83 7.14
CA LEU A 87 -1.87 -0.38 7.93
C LEU A 87 -3.19 -1.06 7.53
N LEU A 88 -3.90 -0.53 6.52
CA LEU A 88 -5.30 -0.83 6.16
C LEU A 88 -6.33 -0.53 7.27
N ALA A 89 -6.05 -0.89 8.52
CA ALA A 89 -6.85 -0.56 9.68
C ALA A 89 -6.72 0.91 10.10
N LYS A 90 -7.72 1.38 10.84
CA LYS A 90 -7.73 2.69 11.47
C LYS A 90 -6.62 2.75 12.50
N TYR A 91 -5.77 3.78 12.40
CA TYR A 91 -4.73 4.01 13.38
C TYR A 91 -4.54 5.51 13.66
N GLY A 92 -4.03 5.84 14.84
CA GLY A 92 -3.80 7.22 15.24
C GLY A 92 -2.98 7.33 16.52
N TRP A 93 -2.31 8.47 16.69
CA TRP A 93 -1.51 8.73 17.89
C TRP A 93 -2.41 8.88 19.13
N LYS A 94 -2.08 8.13 20.19
CA LYS A 94 -2.64 8.32 21.54
C LYS A 94 -1.51 8.61 22.51
N VAL A 95 -1.62 9.74 23.21
CA VAL A 95 -0.74 10.08 24.33
C VAL A 95 -1.17 9.26 25.56
N LYS A 96 -0.22 8.65 26.28
CA LYS A 96 -0.53 8.04 27.58
C LYS A 96 -0.81 9.15 28.61
N GLY A 97 -1.82 8.96 29.45
CA GLY A 97 -2.14 9.91 30.54
C GLY A 97 -0.96 10.15 31.49
N VAL A 98 -1.00 11.30 32.18
CA VAL A 98 0.07 11.99 32.95
C VAL A 98 1.41 12.06 32.18
N ALA A 99 1.86 13.28 31.90
CA ALA A 99 2.98 13.58 31.01
C ALA A 99 4.25 12.79 31.36
N SER A 100 4.39 11.60 30.77
CA SER A 100 5.58 10.77 30.86
C SER A 100 6.41 11.08 29.64
N PHE A 101 7.61 11.59 29.86
CA PHE A 101 8.53 11.95 28.78
C PHE A 101 9.54 10.82 28.56
N THR A 102 10.00 10.64 27.32
CA THR A 102 11.22 9.85 27.03
C THR A 102 12.44 10.59 27.59
N GLU A 103 13.59 9.92 27.68
CA GLU A 103 14.85 10.55 28.11
C GLU A 103 15.20 11.78 27.25
N ASP A 104 14.74 11.79 25.98
CA ASP A 104 14.90 12.90 25.03
C ASP A 104 13.80 13.98 25.12
N GLY A 105 12.96 13.96 26.16
CA GLY A 105 11.94 14.99 26.40
C GLY A 105 10.70 14.92 25.50
N ARG A 106 10.44 13.80 24.80
CA ARG A 106 9.20 13.61 24.00
C ARG A 106 8.11 12.93 24.81
N LYS A 107 6.84 13.33 24.61
CA LYS A 107 5.69 12.66 25.29
C LYS A 107 5.63 11.18 24.89
N LYS A 108 5.68 10.27 25.87
CA LYS A 108 5.44 8.84 25.69
C LYS A 108 4.00 8.62 25.23
N GLY A 109 3.86 7.90 24.14
CA GLY A 109 2.57 7.58 23.54
C GLY A 109 2.65 6.29 22.75
N ALA A 110 1.53 5.90 22.18
CA ALA A 110 1.44 4.74 21.31
C ALA A 110 0.50 5.06 20.15
N HIS A 111 0.70 4.38 19.03
CA HIS A 111 -0.24 4.43 17.93
C HIS A 111 -1.34 3.40 18.20
N ARG A 112 -2.54 3.87 18.54
CA ARG A 112 -3.71 2.98 18.61
C ARG A 112 -3.99 2.45 17.22
N VAL A 113 -4.21 1.15 17.11
CA VAL A 113 -4.69 0.47 15.91
C VAL A 113 -5.95 -0.31 16.26
N ASP A 114 -7.08 0.04 15.64
CA ASP A 114 -8.33 -0.68 15.80
C ASP A 114 -8.40 -1.78 14.73
N VAL A 115 -8.09 -3.02 15.12
CA VAL A 115 -7.82 -4.12 14.17
C VAL A 115 -9.04 -4.52 13.36
N ASP A 116 -10.23 -4.23 13.86
CA ASP A 116 -11.54 -4.55 13.29
C ASP A 116 -12.21 -3.35 12.58
N ILE A 117 -11.54 -2.20 12.52
CA ILE A 117 -12.06 -0.98 11.88
C ILE A 117 -11.17 -0.60 10.70
N PRO A 118 -11.68 -0.60 9.45
CA PRO A 118 -10.91 -0.12 8.30
C PRO A 118 -10.59 1.37 8.43
N ALA A 119 -9.48 1.81 7.83
CA ALA A 119 -9.16 3.22 7.75
C ALA A 119 -10.21 4.00 6.94
N ASP A 120 -10.59 5.18 7.46
CA ASP A 120 -11.65 6.02 6.91
C ASP A 120 -11.43 6.39 5.42
N ASP A 121 -10.16 6.44 4.97
CA ASP A 121 -9.77 6.78 3.60
C ASP A 121 -10.29 5.78 2.54
N TRP A 122 -10.54 4.51 2.91
CA TRP A 122 -10.98 3.48 1.97
C TRP A 122 -12.24 2.71 2.40
N ALA A 123 -12.70 2.84 3.65
CA ALA A 123 -13.87 2.12 4.17
C ALA A 123 -15.15 2.32 3.34
N HIS A 124 -15.30 3.47 2.68
CA HIS A 124 -16.53 3.88 1.99
C HIS A 124 -16.40 3.96 0.46
N ILE A 125 -15.42 3.24 -0.12
CA ILE A 125 -15.18 3.27 -1.57
C ILE A 125 -15.97 2.20 -2.34
N SER A 126 -16.77 1.41 -1.63
CA SER A 126 -17.60 0.35 -2.23
C SER A 126 -18.57 0.95 -3.26
N GLY A 127 -18.79 0.19 -4.34
CA GLY A 127 -19.68 0.59 -5.44
C GLY A 127 -19.08 1.57 -6.45
N PHE A 128 -17.93 2.21 -6.18
CA PHE A 128 -17.26 3.04 -7.18
C PHE A 128 -16.25 2.28 -8.03
N TYR A 129 -15.54 1.30 -7.44
CA TYR A 129 -14.50 0.53 -8.11
C TYR A 129 -14.97 -0.87 -8.52
N ASP A 130 -14.48 -1.33 -9.67
CA ASP A 130 -14.70 -2.68 -10.22
C ASP A 130 -13.49 -3.59 -9.96
N VAL A 131 -12.29 -3.00 -9.89
CA VAL A 131 -11.05 -3.69 -9.57
C VAL A 131 -10.38 -3.01 -8.39
N LEU A 132 -9.92 -3.80 -7.41
CA LEU A 132 -9.21 -3.31 -6.24
C LEU A 132 -7.85 -4.00 -6.11
N VAL A 133 -6.81 -3.20 -5.86
CA VAL A 133 -5.44 -3.66 -5.64
C VAL A 133 -5.01 -3.22 -4.24
N PHE A 134 -4.87 -4.18 -3.33
CA PHE A 134 -4.49 -3.94 -1.94
C PHE A 134 -3.01 -4.24 -1.71
N ASN A 135 -2.38 -3.49 -0.80
CA ASN A 135 -1.11 -3.88 -0.20
C ASN A 135 -0.97 -3.32 1.22
N THR A 136 -0.14 -3.95 2.02
CA THR A 136 0.41 -3.40 3.26
C THR A 136 1.61 -4.25 3.65
N GLY A 137 2.62 -3.63 4.25
CA GLY A 137 3.83 -4.35 4.67
C GLY A 137 4.98 -3.40 5.00
N HIS A 138 5.20 -2.37 4.19
CA HIS A 138 6.39 -1.53 4.31
C HIS A 138 6.39 -0.62 5.54
N TRP A 139 5.25 -0.44 6.19
CA TRP A 139 5.13 0.27 7.46
C TRP A 139 5.23 -0.63 8.70
N TRP A 140 5.17 -1.95 8.53
CA TRP A 140 5.26 -2.92 9.63
C TRP A 140 6.73 -3.20 9.98
N GLY A 141 7.39 -2.19 10.56
CA GLY A 141 8.77 -2.30 11.02
C GLY A 141 9.05 -1.35 12.18
N TYR A 142 10.02 -1.73 13.02
CA TYR A 142 10.44 -0.92 14.17
C TYR A 142 11.08 0.41 13.76
N ASP A 143 11.50 0.56 12.50
CA ASP A 143 11.94 1.84 11.93
C ASP A 143 10.79 2.86 11.79
N LYS A 144 9.54 2.39 11.73
CA LYS A 144 8.33 3.22 11.66
C LYS A 144 7.60 3.31 13.00
N PHE A 145 7.60 2.22 13.76
CA PHE A 145 6.96 2.12 15.07
C PHE A 145 7.98 1.60 16.10
N PRO A 146 8.83 2.48 16.64
CA PRO A 146 9.88 2.08 17.57
C PRO A 146 9.29 1.74 18.95
N LYS A 147 10.07 1.09 19.82
CA LYS A 147 9.58 0.58 21.12
C LYS A 147 9.12 1.69 22.07
N GLU A 148 9.63 2.89 21.89
CA GLU A 148 9.28 4.09 22.66
C GLU A 148 7.94 4.70 22.22
N ALA A 149 7.50 4.36 21.01
CA ALA A 149 6.25 4.80 20.38
C ALA A 149 5.56 3.62 19.64
N PRO A 150 5.20 2.55 20.36
CA PRO A 150 4.79 1.30 19.74
C PRO A 150 3.36 1.36 19.19
N LEU A 151 2.99 0.32 18.44
CA LEU A 151 1.58 0.05 18.13
C LEU A 151 0.87 -0.51 19.37
N ALA A 152 -0.33 -0.02 19.65
CA ALA A 152 -1.21 -0.57 20.67
C ALA A 152 -2.52 -1.02 20.01
N PHE A 153 -2.78 -2.33 20.04
CA PHE A 153 -3.87 -2.94 19.29
C PHE A 153 -5.16 -3.02 20.11
N TYR A 154 -6.28 -2.69 19.47
CA TYR A 154 -7.62 -2.66 20.03
C TYR A 154 -8.56 -3.48 19.14
N LYS A 155 -9.56 -4.09 19.77
CA LYS A 155 -10.69 -4.75 19.09
C LYS A 155 -11.97 -4.40 19.83
N ALA A 156 -13.03 -4.07 19.09
CA ALA A 156 -14.31 -3.62 19.66
C ALA A 156 -14.15 -2.49 20.70
N GLY A 157 -13.20 -1.58 20.46
CA GLY A 157 -12.91 -0.45 21.33
C GLY A 157 -12.08 -0.77 22.58
N GLN A 158 -11.75 -2.03 22.85
CA GLN A 158 -10.97 -2.46 24.02
C GLN A 158 -9.54 -2.85 23.64
N PRO A 159 -8.52 -2.61 24.50
CA PRO A 159 -7.17 -3.10 24.26
C PRO A 159 -7.15 -4.63 24.21
N ILE A 160 -6.35 -5.20 23.30
CA ILE A 160 -6.13 -6.64 23.24
C ILE A 160 -5.17 -7.05 24.36
N HIS A 161 -5.53 -8.10 25.11
CA HIS A 161 -4.73 -8.66 26.20
C HIS A 161 -4.49 -10.17 25.98
N PRO A 162 -3.24 -10.66 26.08
CA PRO A 162 -2.00 -9.89 26.28
C PRO A 162 -1.70 -8.93 25.11
N PRO A 163 -0.92 -7.85 25.33
CA PRO A 163 -0.54 -6.94 24.25
C PRO A 163 0.16 -7.70 23.12
N LEU A 164 -0.18 -7.36 21.88
CA LEU A 164 0.44 -7.96 20.69
C LEU A 164 1.73 -7.23 20.33
N GLU A 165 2.75 -7.99 19.97
CA GLU A 165 3.95 -7.48 19.32
C GLU A 165 3.64 -7.08 17.86
N LEU A 166 4.56 -6.35 17.22
CA LEU A 166 4.34 -5.74 15.90
C LEU A 166 3.86 -6.76 14.83
N PHE A 167 4.48 -7.94 14.77
CA PHE A 167 4.16 -8.95 13.75
C PHE A 167 2.88 -9.74 14.07
N ASP A 168 2.60 -9.99 15.35
CA ASP A 168 1.33 -10.61 15.75
C ASP A 168 0.16 -9.67 15.47
N GLY A 169 0.35 -8.38 15.76
CA GLY A 169 -0.59 -7.33 15.41
C GLY A 169 -0.78 -7.18 13.89
N PHE A 170 0.29 -7.30 13.10
CA PHE A 170 0.21 -7.34 11.64
C PHE A 170 -0.70 -8.47 11.16
N LYS A 171 -0.49 -9.69 11.68
CA LYS A 171 -1.30 -10.86 11.35
C LYS A 171 -2.78 -10.63 11.69
N VAL A 172 -3.07 -10.15 12.90
CA VAL A 172 -4.45 -9.90 13.34
C VAL A 172 -5.13 -8.82 12.48
N VAL A 173 -4.43 -7.73 12.15
CA VAL A 173 -4.97 -6.70 11.26
C VAL A 173 -5.23 -7.26 9.87
N LEU A 174 -4.31 -8.04 9.31
CA LEU A 174 -4.48 -8.63 7.99
C LEU A 174 -5.69 -9.56 7.94
N GLU A 175 -5.84 -10.44 8.93
CA GLU A 175 -6.99 -11.36 9.03
C GLU A 175 -8.33 -10.60 9.09
N ASN A 176 -8.44 -9.56 9.94
CA ASN A 176 -9.67 -8.78 10.07
C ASN A 176 -9.95 -7.93 8.81
N MET A 177 -8.93 -7.34 8.19
CA MET A 177 -9.10 -6.52 6.98
C MET A 177 -9.45 -7.38 5.77
N VAL A 178 -8.88 -8.58 5.63
CA VAL A 178 -9.27 -9.54 4.58
C VAL A 178 -10.72 -9.96 4.77
N ALA A 179 -11.13 -10.31 6.00
CA ALA A 179 -12.53 -10.64 6.29
C ALA A 179 -13.48 -9.47 5.96
N TYR A 180 -13.10 -8.24 6.33
CA TYR A 180 -13.85 -7.03 5.98
C TYR A 180 -13.98 -6.85 4.46
N ILE A 181 -12.88 -7.05 3.71
CA ILE A 181 -12.84 -6.93 2.25
C ILE A 181 -13.78 -7.95 1.59
N GLU A 182 -13.73 -9.21 2.02
CA GLU A 182 -14.60 -10.25 1.48
C GLU A 182 -16.09 -9.95 1.74
N GLN A 183 -16.41 -9.42 2.92
CA GLN A 183 -17.78 -9.07 3.29
C GLN A 183 -18.31 -7.84 2.55
N HIS A 184 -17.51 -6.78 2.42
CA HIS A 184 -17.97 -5.46 1.95
C HIS A 184 -17.68 -5.18 0.47
N PHE A 185 -16.79 -5.97 -0.16
CA PHE A 185 -16.46 -5.88 -1.58
C PHE A 185 -16.63 -7.24 -2.29
N PRO A 186 -17.85 -7.84 -2.26
CA PRO A 186 -18.06 -9.20 -2.75
C PRO A 186 -18.03 -9.32 -4.29
N LYS A 187 -18.17 -8.21 -5.02
CA LYS A 187 -18.34 -8.21 -6.50
C LYS A 187 -17.08 -7.80 -7.25
N GLN A 188 -16.13 -7.14 -6.59
CA GLN A 188 -14.93 -6.60 -7.22
C GLN A 188 -13.92 -7.69 -7.54
N LEU A 189 -13.20 -7.52 -8.64
CA LEU A 189 -11.96 -8.27 -8.87
C LEU A 189 -10.90 -7.73 -7.92
N LYS A 190 -10.33 -8.60 -7.09
CA LYS A 190 -9.42 -8.23 -6.00
C LYS A 190 -8.03 -8.79 -6.26
N PHE A 191 -7.02 -7.94 -6.15
CA PHE A 191 -5.61 -8.30 -6.20
C PHE A 191 -4.94 -7.94 -4.88
N TRP A 192 -4.06 -8.82 -4.42
CA TRP A 192 -3.16 -8.52 -3.32
C TRP A 192 -1.74 -8.40 -3.86
N ARG A 193 -1.14 -7.23 -3.70
CA ARG A 193 0.27 -7.05 -4.03
C ARG A 193 1.12 -7.38 -2.81
N LEU A 194 2.02 -8.35 -3.00
CA LEU A 194 2.97 -8.74 -1.98
C LEU A 194 4.01 -7.65 -1.71
N GLN A 195 4.68 -7.80 -0.56
CA GLN A 195 5.70 -6.88 -0.10
C GLN A 195 6.87 -6.80 -1.10
N SER A 196 7.35 -5.58 -1.37
CA SER A 196 8.61 -5.39 -2.07
C SER A 196 9.78 -5.55 -1.10
N PRO A 197 10.80 -6.36 -1.41
CA PRO A 197 12.02 -6.42 -0.62
C PRO A 197 12.74 -5.07 -0.62
N ARG A 198 13.48 -4.82 0.47
CA ARG A 198 14.40 -3.69 0.62
C ARG A 198 15.81 -4.20 0.30
N HIS A 199 16.57 -3.44 -0.49
CA HIS A 199 17.95 -3.79 -0.83
C HIS A 199 18.85 -2.63 -0.43
N PHE A 200 19.46 -2.73 0.74
CA PHE A 200 20.47 -1.79 1.20
C PHE A 200 21.76 -2.54 1.53
N HIS A 201 22.90 -1.89 1.29
CA HIS A 201 24.22 -2.39 1.63
C HIS A 201 24.90 -1.46 2.63
N GLY A 202 25.63 -2.03 3.60
CA GLY A 202 26.35 -1.29 4.65
C GLY A 202 25.48 -0.77 5.79
N GLY A 203 24.16 -0.98 5.74
CA GLY A 203 23.20 -0.54 6.74
C GLY A 203 21.79 -0.45 6.15
N ASP A 204 20.81 -0.07 6.96
CA ASP A 204 19.43 0.20 6.51
C ASP A 204 19.27 1.62 5.93
N TRP A 205 18.11 1.92 5.36
CA TRP A 205 17.82 3.22 4.73
C TRP A 205 18.07 4.46 5.63
N ASN A 206 17.98 4.28 6.95
CA ASN A 206 18.19 5.30 7.98
C ASN A 206 19.48 5.09 8.79
N GLN A 207 20.35 4.16 8.37
CA GLN A 207 21.57 3.76 9.06
C GLN A 207 22.76 3.73 8.08
N ASN A 208 22.92 4.79 7.27
CA ASN A 208 23.96 4.91 6.24
C ASN A 208 23.97 3.77 5.19
N GLY A 209 22.88 3.02 5.06
CA GLY A 209 22.70 2.06 3.98
C GLY A 209 22.64 2.75 2.63
N SER A 210 23.20 2.10 1.61
CA SER A 210 23.16 2.56 0.23
C SER A 210 22.50 1.54 -0.70
N CYS A 211 21.87 2.02 -1.78
CA CYS A 211 21.27 1.19 -2.82
C CYS A 211 21.77 1.69 -4.18
N MET A 212 23.05 1.44 -4.46
CA MET A 212 23.74 1.94 -5.65
C MET A 212 23.91 0.87 -6.75
N PHE A 213 23.31 -0.32 -6.57
CA PHE A 213 23.38 -1.40 -7.54
C PHE A 213 22.64 -1.02 -8.83
N SER A 214 23.27 -1.30 -9.97
CA SER A 214 22.70 -1.07 -11.30
C SER A 214 22.30 -2.33 -12.06
N GLU A 215 22.58 -3.50 -11.48
CA GLU A 215 22.28 -4.81 -12.05
C GLU A 215 21.37 -5.61 -11.10
N PRO A 216 20.48 -6.47 -11.61
CA PRO A 216 19.74 -7.42 -10.80
C PRO A 216 20.66 -8.40 -10.08
N LEU A 217 20.15 -9.01 -9.01
CA LEU A 217 20.83 -10.12 -8.32
C LEU A 217 20.89 -11.35 -9.23
N ASP A 218 22.07 -11.98 -9.29
CA ASP A 218 22.26 -13.27 -9.95
C ASP A 218 21.52 -14.38 -9.20
N GLN A 219 21.28 -15.53 -9.85
CA GLN A 219 20.58 -16.65 -9.20
C GLN A 219 21.26 -17.14 -7.91
N SER A 220 22.59 -17.03 -7.82
CA SER A 220 23.36 -17.41 -6.63
C SER A 220 23.23 -16.42 -5.47
N GLN A 221 22.66 -15.24 -5.72
CA GLN A 221 22.50 -14.15 -4.75
C GLN A 221 21.05 -13.99 -4.29
N LYS A 222 20.13 -14.83 -4.78
CA LYS A 222 18.71 -14.83 -4.45
C LYS A 222 18.41 -15.61 -3.17
#